data_AF-A0A1B6KI00-F1
#
_entry.id   AF-A0A1B6KI00-F1
#
_cell.length_a   1.000
_cell.length_b   1.000
_cell.length_c   1.000
_cell.angle_alpha   90.00
_cell.angle_beta   90.00
_cell.angle_gamma   90.00
#
_symmetry.space_group_name_H-M   'P 1'
#
loop_
_entity.id
_entity.type
_entity.pdbx_description
1 polymer ?
#
loop_
_entity_poly.entity_id
_entity_poly.type
_entity_poly.pdbx_seq_one_letter_code
_entity_poly.pdbx_strand_id
1 'polypeptide(L)'
;MFSTELRREWSERPPNVHLIGNLPFSVSTRLIILWLQDISQRNNAWKYGRVPMTLTFQKEVAERMAAPVMTSQRCRLSIMCQNWCQVHHKFNIPGSAFLPKPEVDVGVVHLVPREVPVIDLPFPLVEKVVRCVFSFRQKYCVRGVESLFPRGSWERLVPEMMERAEVNPQARPFQLTVPEFGRLCHVYAEIIQREPTMARYNNRQAKVKDEADDEEEVEDGAVDDIERV
;
A
#
# COMPACT_ATOMS: atom_id res chain seq x y z
N MET A 1 16.06 8.63 -24.02
CA MET A 1 16.10 9.44 -22.79
C MET A 1 15.68 10.87 -23.13
N PHE A 2 14.98 11.59 -22.24
CA PHE A 2 14.57 12.97 -22.46
C PHE A 2 15.76 13.94 -22.42
N SER A 3 15.67 15.08 -23.12
CA SER A 3 16.67 16.16 -23.06
C SER A 3 16.83 16.69 -21.64
N THR A 4 18.05 17.06 -21.24
CA THR A 4 18.35 17.67 -19.93
C THR A 4 17.63 19.00 -19.73
N GLU A 5 17.30 19.71 -20.81
CA GLU A 5 16.55 20.97 -20.79
C GLU A 5 15.11 20.81 -20.28
N LEU A 6 14.57 19.60 -20.31
CA LEU A 6 13.23 19.29 -19.83
C LEU A 6 13.19 19.07 -18.31
N ARG A 7 14.35 18.92 -17.66
CA ARG A 7 14.42 18.71 -16.22
C ARG A 7 13.94 19.95 -15.47
N ARG A 8 13.15 19.72 -14.43
CA ARG A 8 12.73 20.72 -13.45
C ARG A 8 13.11 20.25 -12.05
N GLU A 9 13.36 21.21 -11.17
CA GLU A 9 13.47 20.93 -9.74
C GLU A 9 12.15 20.38 -9.20
N TRP A 10 12.21 19.58 -8.13
CA TRP A 10 11.02 18.88 -7.62
C TRP A 10 9.93 19.84 -7.10
N SER A 11 10.35 20.96 -6.49
CA SER A 11 9.48 22.02 -5.98
C SER A 11 8.89 22.92 -7.07
N GLU A 12 9.48 22.93 -8.27
CA GLU A 12 8.95 23.70 -9.39
C GLU A 12 7.69 23.06 -9.98
N ARG A 13 7.09 23.76 -10.95
CA ARG A 13 6.04 23.19 -11.80
C ARG A 13 6.50 21.90 -12.49
N PRO A 14 5.58 20.98 -12.81
CA PRO A 14 5.91 19.78 -13.56
C PRO A 14 6.70 20.07 -14.85
N PRO A 15 7.66 19.20 -15.22
CA PRO A 15 8.40 19.32 -16.47
C PRO A 15 7.46 19.17 -17.68
N ASN A 16 7.92 19.61 -18.86
CA ASN A 16 7.19 19.38 -20.11
C ASN A 16 7.41 17.94 -20.63
N VAL A 17 7.09 16.98 -19.77
CA VAL A 17 7.17 15.54 -20.00
C VAL A 17 5.90 14.94 -19.42
N HIS A 18 5.23 14.08 -20.17
CA HIS A 18 3.99 13.44 -19.73
C HIS A 18 4.02 11.97 -20.12
N LEU A 19 3.78 11.07 -19.15
CA LEU A 19 3.66 9.64 -19.43
C LEU A 19 2.21 9.28 -19.74
N ILE A 20 1.95 8.80 -20.96
CA ILE A 20 0.62 8.38 -21.40
C ILE A 20 0.70 6.91 -21.77
N GLY A 21 -0.24 6.10 -21.28
CA GLY A 21 -0.20 4.66 -21.53
C GLY A 21 -1.55 3.98 -21.41
N ASN A 22 -1.90 3.19 -22.44
CA ASN A 22 -2.97 2.21 -22.36
C ASN A 22 -2.36 0.83 -22.06
N LEU A 23 -2.30 0.46 -20.78
CA LEU A 23 -1.53 -0.70 -20.33
C LEU A 23 -2.41 -1.95 -20.22
N PRO A 24 -1.90 -3.15 -20.54
CA PRO A 24 -2.59 -4.40 -20.23
C PRO A 24 -2.92 -4.49 -18.74
N PHE A 25 -4.15 -4.87 -18.41
CA PHE A 25 -4.65 -4.83 -17.03
C PHE A 25 -3.89 -5.74 -16.06
N SER A 26 -3.38 -6.87 -16.55
CA SER A 26 -2.54 -7.79 -15.76
C SER A 26 -1.23 -7.16 -15.28
N VAL A 27 -0.74 -6.14 -15.98
CA VAL A 27 0.55 -5.49 -15.70
C VAL A 27 0.38 -4.14 -15.02
N SER A 28 -0.70 -3.40 -15.34
CA SER A 28 -0.89 -2.01 -14.93
C SER A 28 -0.83 -1.81 -13.42
N THR A 29 -1.45 -2.70 -12.63
CA THR A 29 -1.46 -2.60 -11.16
C THR A 29 -0.08 -2.82 -10.54
N ARG A 30 0.74 -3.72 -11.10
CA ARG A 30 2.12 -3.91 -10.61
C ARG A 30 2.98 -2.73 -11.01
N LEU A 31 2.81 -2.24 -12.24
CA LEU A 31 3.60 -1.14 -12.77
C LEU A 31 3.37 0.16 -12.00
N ILE A 32 2.13 0.46 -11.60
CA ILE A 32 1.86 1.67 -10.81
C ILE A 32 2.54 1.62 -9.43
N ILE A 33 2.66 0.45 -8.80
CA ILE A 33 3.38 0.32 -7.53
C ILE A 33 4.88 0.59 -7.72
N LEU A 34 5.49 0.05 -8.78
CA LEU A 34 6.89 0.34 -9.13
C LEU A 34 7.09 1.84 -9.42
N TRP A 35 6.17 2.45 -10.15
CA TRP A 35 6.22 3.89 -10.45
C TRP A 35 6.02 4.77 -9.22
N LEU A 36 5.20 4.37 -8.24
CA LEU A 36 5.10 5.08 -6.96
C LEU A 36 6.41 4.99 -6.15
N GLN A 37 7.09 3.84 -6.20
CA GLN A 37 8.42 3.69 -5.61
C GLN A 37 9.44 4.60 -6.31
N ASP A 38 9.40 4.65 -7.64
CA ASP A 38 10.24 5.50 -8.46
C ASP A 38 10.01 7.00 -8.19
N ILE A 39 8.76 7.40 -8.00
CA ILE A 39 8.37 8.75 -7.54
C ILE A 39 8.97 9.03 -6.16
N SER A 40 8.81 8.10 -5.21
CA SER A 40 9.34 8.26 -3.86
C SER A 40 10.87 8.42 -3.85
N GLN A 41 11.57 7.78 -4.78
CA GLN A 41 13.03 7.83 -4.90
C GLN A 41 13.51 8.89 -5.90
N ARG A 42 12.59 9.58 -6.59
CA ARG A 42 12.87 10.55 -7.66
C ARG A 42 13.78 9.97 -8.76
N ASN A 43 13.60 8.69 -9.09
CA ASN A 43 14.43 7.95 -10.05
C ASN A 43 13.75 7.89 -11.44
N ASN A 44 14.34 7.19 -12.41
CA ASN A 44 13.74 6.88 -13.72
C ASN A 44 13.14 8.11 -14.43
N ALA A 45 11.83 8.14 -14.69
CA ALA A 45 11.16 9.27 -15.31
C ALA A 45 11.08 10.49 -14.37
N TRP A 46 11.06 10.27 -13.06
CA TRP A 46 10.93 11.31 -12.03
C TRP A 46 12.24 12.00 -11.68
N LYS A 47 13.36 11.59 -12.28
CA LYS A 47 14.62 12.37 -12.25
C LYS A 47 14.50 13.72 -12.98
N TYR A 48 13.50 13.88 -13.84
CA TYR A 48 13.22 15.12 -14.57
C TYR A 48 12.27 16.06 -13.80
N GLY A 49 11.84 15.69 -12.59
CA GLY A 49 10.87 16.42 -11.79
C GLY A 49 9.55 15.66 -11.64
N ARG A 50 8.48 16.37 -11.29
CA ARG A 50 7.15 15.78 -11.02
C ARG A 50 6.39 15.44 -12.30
N VAL A 51 6.93 14.50 -13.10
CA VAL A 51 6.36 14.05 -14.37
C VAL A 51 4.93 13.49 -14.14
N PRO A 52 3.89 14.12 -14.71
CA PRO A 52 2.52 13.61 -14.62
C PRO A 52 2.31 12.37 -15.49
N MET A 53 1.29 11.60 -15.12
CA MET A 53 0.88 10.37 -15.81
C MET A 53 -0.60 10.44 -16.19
N THR A 54 -0.96 9.95 -17.37
CA THR A 54 -2.35 9.65 -17.74
C THR A 54 -2.43 8.20 -18.22
N LEU A 55 -3.06 7.36 -17.44
CA LEU A 55 -3.03 5.90 -17.62
C LEU A 55 -4.44 5.34 -17.65
N THR A 56 -4.60 4.23 -18.34
CA THR A 56 -5.82 3.44 -18.30
C THR A 56 -5.70 2.28 -17.32
N PHE A 57 -6.79 1.98 -16.64
CA PHE A 57 -6.94 0.81 -15.78
C PHE A 57 -8.33 0.20 -16.00
N GLN A 58 -8.55 -1.03 -15.52
CA GLN A 58 -9.92 -1.50 -15.34
C GLN A 58 -10.69 -0.49 -14.47
N LYS A 59 -11.95 -0.24 -14.80
CA LYS A 59 -12.80 0.75 -14.12
C LYS A 59 -12.73 0.64 -12.60
N GLU A 60 -12.85 -0.57 -12.05
CA GLU A 60 -12.79 -0.78 -10.59
C GLU A 60 -11.42 -0.38 -10.00
N VAL A 61 -10.31 -0.66 -10.70
CA VAL A 61 -8.97 -0.27 -10.25
C VAL A 61 -8.81 1.25 -10.28
N ALA A 62 -9.29 1.91 -11.32
CA ALA A 62 -9.31 3.36 -11.42
C ALA A 62 -10.11 4.01 -10.27
N GLU A 63 -11.30 3.49 -10.00
CA GLU A 63 -12.16 3.93 -8.89
C GLU A 63 -11.47 3.72 -7.54
N ARG A 64 -10.83 2.56 -7.33
CA ARG A 64 -10.06 2.26 -6.11
C ARG A 64 -8.89 3.24 -5.92
N MET A 65 -8.16 3.61 -6.98
CA MET A 65 -7.04 4.56 -6.86
C MET A 65 -7.51 5.95 -6.37
N ALA A 66 -8.64 6.42 -6.88
CA ALA A 66 -9.21 7.73 -6.54
C ALA A 66 -10.19 7.69 -5.34
N ALA A 67 -10.40 6.51 -4.74
CA ALA A 67 -11.44 6.30 -3.73
C ALA A 67 -11.26 7.19 -2.47
N PRO A 68 -12.26 8.00 -2.10
CA PRO A 68 -12.18 8.85 -0.92
C PRO A 68 -12.29 8.04 0.38
N VAL A 69 -12.04 8.72 1.50
CA VAL A 69 -12.15 8.15 2.85
C VAL A 69 -13.59 7.65 3.09
N MET A 70 -13.75 6.57 3.86
CA MET A 70 -15.05 5.95 4.19
C MET A 70 -15.81 5.31 3.01
N THR A 71 -15.17 5.05 1.87
CA THR A 71 -15.83 4.39 0.74
C THR A 71 -15.54 2.89 0.65
N SER A 72 -16.49 2.16 0.03
CA SER A 72 -16.38 0.73 -0.24
C SER A 72 -15.23 0.37 -1.19
N GLN A 73 -14.80 1.30 -2.04
CA GLN A 73 -13.67 1.10 -2.96
C GLN A 73 -12.31 1.45 -2.34
N ARG A 74 -12.25 2.12 -1.19
CA ARG A 74 -10.97 2.51 -0.59
C ARG A 74 -10.17 1.29 -0.18
N CYS A 75 -8.94 1.15 -0.66
CA CYS A 75 -8.07 0.01 -0.41
C CYS A 75 -6.62 0.45 -0.23
N ARG A 76 -5.70 -0.52 -0.11
CA ARG A 76 -4.25 -0.25 -0.06
C ARG A 76 -3.80 0.66 -1.21
N LEU A 77 -4.25 0.39 -2.43
CA LEU A 77 -3.84 1.16 -3.60
C LEU A 77 -4.28 2.62 -3.51
N SER A 78 -5.44 2.91 -2.91
CA SER A 78 -5.91 4.27 -2.65
C SER A 78 -4.91 5.06 -1.82
N ILE A 79 -4.47 4.49 -0.69
CA ILE A 79 -3.52 5.17 0.21
C ILE A 79 -2.18 5.38 -0.49
N MET A 80 -1.65 4.35 -1.15
CA MET A 80 -0.37 4.45 -1.85
C MET A 80 -0.43 5.52 -2.94
N CYS A 81 -1.42 5.51 -3.83
CA CYS A 81 -1.54 6.52 -4.88
C CYS A 81 -1.75 7.93 -4.31
N GLN A 82 -2.65 8.10 -3.33
CA GLN A 82 -2.98 9.40 -2.76
C GLN A 82 -1.84 10.01 -1.92
N ASN A 83 -0.96 9.17 -1.38
CA ASN A 83 0.22 9.60 -0.63
C ASN A 83 1.22 10.35 -1.51
N TRP A 84 1.63 9.76 -2.63
CA TRP A 84 2.66 10.35 -3.50
C TRP A 84 2.08 11.18 -4.65
N CYS A 85 0.79 11.03 -4.98
CA CYS A 85 0.16 11.72 -6.11
C CYS A 85 -1.16 12.40 -5.72
N GLN A 86 -1.48 13.46 -6.46
CA GLN A 86 -2.86 13.89 -6.65
C GLN A 86 -3.47 12.99 -7.72
N VAL A 87 -4.54 12.28 -7.37
CA VAL A 87 -5.17 11.26 -8.22
C VAL A 87 -6.51 11.78 -8.72
N HIS A 88 -6.70 11.81 -10.03
CA HIS A 88 -7.92 12.26 -10.67
C HIS A 88 -8.44 11.18 -11.61
N HIS A 89 -9.56 10.55 -11.27
CA HIS A 89 -10.34 9.75 -12.21
C HIS A 89 -11.05 10.70 -13.17
N LYS A 90 -10.66 10.70 -14.45
CA LYS A 90 -11.13 11.68 -15.44
C LYS A 90 -12.45 11.27 -16.07
N PHE A 91 -12.51 10.08 -16.65
CA PHE A 91 -13.70 9.52 -17.28
C PHE A 91 -13.54 8.01 -17.49
N ASN A 92 -14.62 7.36 -17.90
CA ASN A 92 -14.64 5.94 -18.29
C ASN A 92 -14.82 5.82 -19.80
N ILE A 93 -14.13 4.85 -20.40
CA ILE A 93 -14.28 4.43 -21.78
C ILE A 93 -15.04 3.11 -21.77
N PRO A 94 -16.17 2.99 -22.50
CA PRO A 94 -16.90 1.73 -22.61
C PRO A 94 -16.01 0.62 -23.13
N GLY A 95 -16.12 -0.59 -22.56
CA GLY A 95 -15.36 -1.75 -23.04
C GLY A 95 -15.58 -2.06 -24.52
N SER A 96 -16.76 -1.72 -25.06
CA SER A 96 -17.07 -1.86 -26.49
C SER A 96 -16.18 -1.04 -27.44
N ALA A 97 -15.43 -0.06 -26.93
CA ALA A 97 -14.49 0.74 -27.73
C ALA A 97 -13.12 0.06 -27.95
N PHE A 98 -12.89 -1.13 -27.39
CA PHE A 98 -11.62 -1.85 -27.47
C PHE A 98 -11.73 -3.15 -28.28
N LEU A 99 -10.62 -3.55 -28.90
CA LEU A 99 -10.49 -4.80 -29.67
C LEU A 99 -9.21 -5.55 -29.23
N PRO A 100 -9.31 -6.77 -28.67
CA PRO A 100 -10.54 -7.47 -28.30
C PRO A 100 -11.31 -6.74 -27.18
N LYS A 101 -12.64 -6.91 -27.15
CA LYS A 101 -13.50 -6.28 -26.16
C LYS A 101 -13.20 -6.84 -24.76
N PRO A 102 -12.78 -6.03 -23.77
CA PRO A 102 -12.66 -6.45 -22.38
C PRO A 102 -14.03 -6.68 -21.75
N GLU A 103 -14.05 -7.48 -20.69
CA GLU A 103 -15.26 -7.78 -19.89
C GLU A 103 -15.74 -6.56 -19.09
N VAL A 104 -14.85 -5.61 -18.82
CA VAL A 104 -15.08 -4.44 -17.99
C VAL A 104 -14.73 -3.16 -18.72
N ASP A 105 -15.39 -2.07 -18.32
CA ASP A 105 -15.04 -0.73 -18.78
C ASP A 105 -13.64 -0.31 -18.32
N VAL A 106 -13.11 0.72 -18.98
CA VAL A 106 -11.76 1.21 -18.75
C VAL A 106 -11.81 2.60 -18.14
N GLY A 107 -11.19 2.79 -16.98
CA GLY A 107 -11.07 4.09 -16.33
C GLY A 107 -9.79 4.81 -16.74
N VAL A 108 -9.89 6.09 -17.09
CA VAL A 108 -8.75 6.97 -17.35
C VAL A 108 -8.40 7.72 -16.07
N VAL A 109 -7.18 7.52 -15.57
CA VAL A 109 -6.67 8.15 -14.34
C VAL A 109 -5.51 9.07 -14.69
N HIS A 110 -5.59 10.30 -14.22
CA HIS A 110 -4.51 11.26 -14.27
C HIS A 110 -3.87 11.37 -12.88
N LEU A 111 -2.55 11.19 -12.81
CA LEU A 111 -1.77 11.28 -11.58
C LEU A 111 -0.72 12.37 -11.71
N VAL A 112 -0.68 13.26 -10.73
CA VAL A 112 0.36 14.29 -10.62
C VAL A 112 1.15 14.05 -9.34
N PRO A 113 2.47 13.76 -9.39
CA PRO A 113 3.28 13.63 -8.20
C PRO A 113 3.17 14.89 -7.33
N ARG A 114 3.01 14.70 -6.02
CA ARG A 114 3.01 15.77 -5.03
C ARG A 114 4.41 16.31 -4.86
N GLU A 115 4.49 17.58 -4.51
CA GLU A 115 5.74 18.19 -4.08
C GLU A 115 6.23 17.56 -2.78
N VAL A 116 5.36 17.49 -1.78
CA VAL A 116 5.58 16.79 -0.51
C VAL A 116 4.56 15.64 -0.40
N PRO A 117 4.99 14.38 -0.21
CA PRO A 117 4.07 13.30 0.06
C PRO A 117 3.35 13.52 1.39
N VAL A 118 2.16 12.94 1.57
CA VAL A 118 1.43 13.07 2.85
C VAL A 118 2.17 12.34 3.98
N ILE A 119 2.86 11.25 3.64
CA ILE A 119 3.68 10.41 4.50
C ILE A 119 5.10 10.47 3.95
N ASP A 120 5.95 11.27 4.58
CA ASP A 120 7.34 11.49 4.18
C ASP A 120 8.28 10.45 4.82
N LEU A 121 8.06 9.19 4.45
CA LEU A 121 8.85 8.04 4.93
C LEU A 121 9.21 7.13 3.75
N PRO A 122 10.24 6.26 3.92
CA PRO A 122 10.66 5.36 2.86
C PRO A 122 9.51 4.48 2.35
N PHE A 123 9.41 4.36 1.01
CA PHE A 123 8.35 3.59 0.35
C PHE A 123 8.12 2.18 0.93
N PRO A 124 9.14 1.35 1.19
CA PRO A 124 8.92 -0.01 1.70
C PRO A 124 8.29 -0.03 3.10
N LEU A 125 8.58 0.98 3.93
CA LEU A 125 8.00 1.11 5.27
C LEU A 125 6.52 1.44 5.16
N VAL A 126 6.18 2.47 4.38
CA VAL A 126 4.79 2.87 4.15
C VAL A 126 3.99 1.73 3.53
N GLU A 127 4.55 1.05 2.53
CA GLU A 127 3.91 -0.12 1.91
C GLU A 127 3.66 -1.23 2.92
N LYS A 128 4.63 -1.55 3.79
CA LYS A 128 4.50 -2.58 4.82
C LYS A 128 3.35 -2.25 5.78
N VAL A 129 3.34 -1.03 6.34
CA VAL A 129 2.30 -0.59 7.29
C VAL A 129 0.92 -0.60 6.64
N VAL A 130 0.76 0.05 5.49
CA VAL A 130 -0.53 0.11 4.79
C VAL A 130 -1.00 -1.29 4.41
N ARG A 131 -0.11 -2.17 3.93
CA ARG A 131 -0.44 -3.56 3.61
C ARG A 131 -0.93 -4.32 4.84
N CYS A 132 -0.22 -4.24 5.97
CA CYS A 132 -0.60 -4.96 7.19
C CYS A 132 -1.96 -4.49 7.70
N VAL A 133 -2.18 -3.18 7.77
CA VAL A 133 -3.46 -2.58 8.21
C VAL A 133 -4.62 -2.99 7.30
N PHE A 134 -4.42 -3.05 5.98
CA PHE A 134 -5.46 -3.48 5.03
C PHE A 134 -5.63 -5.00 4.89
N SER A 135 -4.82 -5.83 5.57
CA SER A 135 -4.97 -7.30 5.55
C SER A 135 -6.35 -7.75 6.02
N PHE A 136 -6.95 -7.01 6.95
CA PHE A 136 -8.27 -7.31 7.51
C PHE A 136 -9.25 -6.15 7.28
N ARG A 137 -9.70 -5.98 6.04
CA ARG A 137 -10.62 -4.89 5.65
C ARG A 137 -11.87 -4.75 6.53
N GLN A 138 -12.47 -5.87 6.94
CA GLN A 138 -13.73 -5.89 7.68
C GLN A 138 -13.56 -5.89 9.20
N LYS A 139 -12.32 -6.03 9.70
CA LYS A 139 -12.00 -5.98 11.13
C LYS A 139 -11.50 -4.58 11.49
N TYR A 140 -11.36 -4.35 12.78
CA TYR A 140 -10.75 -3.15 13.32
C TYR A 140 -9.26 -3.07 12.92
N CYS A 141 -8.77 -1.86 12.64
CA CYS A 141 -7.43 -1.60 12.12
C CYS A 141 -6.34 -2.10 13.06
N VAL A 142 -6.59 -2.14 14.37
CA VAL A 142 -5.69 -2.72 15.37
C VAL A 142 -5.29 -4.16 15.04
N ARG A 143 -6.17 -4.96 14.43
CA ARG A 143 -5.86 -6.34 13.98
C ARG A 143 -4.84 -6.37 12.85
N GLY A 144 -4.85 -5.34 12.01
CA GLY A 144 -3.84 -5.15 10.98
C GLY A 144 -2.53 -4.55 11.53
N VAL A 145 -2.58 -3.83 12.65
CA VAL A 145 -1.38 -3.36 13.36
C VAL A 145 -0.69 -4.50 14.11
N GLU A 146 -1.44 -5.41 14.74
CA GLU A 146 -0.92 -6.65 15.33
C GLU A 146 -0.04 -7.44 14.33
N SER A 147 -0.42 -7.42 13.05
CA SER A 147 0.33 -8.05 11.95
C SER A 147 1.71 -7.43 11.67
N LEU A 148 2.06 -6.30 12.28
CA LEU A 148 3.39 -5.69 12.19
C LEU A 148 4.40 -6.26 13.19
N PHE A 149 3.92 -6.98 14.21
CA PHE A 149 4.73 -7.37 15.36
C PHE A 149 4.53 -8.86 15.70
N PRO A 150 5.54 -9.54 16.26
CA PRO A 150 5.38 -10.88 16.85
C PRO A 150 4.38 -10.87 18.00
N ARG A 151 3.63 -11.97 18.17
CA ARG A 151 2.57 -12.11 19.18
C ARG A 151 3.02 -11.74 20.60
N GLY A 152 4.22 -12.18 21.00
CA GLY A 152 4.78 -11.88 22.33
C GLY A 152 5.07 -10.40 22.60
N SER A 153 4.98 -9.52 21.60
CA SER A 153 5.18 -8.08 21.75
C SER A 153 3.90 -7.25 21.63
N TRP A 154 2.75 -7.89 21.36
CA TRP A 154 1.50 -7.19 21.09
C TRP A 154 1.02 -6.35 22.27
N GLU A 155 1.08 -6.89 23.49
CA GLU A 155 0.61 -6.22 24.71
C GLU A 155 1.30 -4.87 24.97
N ARG A 156 2.54 -4.72 24.49
CA ARG A 156 3.33 -3.50 24.65
C ARG A 156 3.26 -2.61 23.41
N LEU A 157 3.60 -3.15 22.24
CA LEU A 157 3.84 -2.35 21.03
C LEU A 157 2.56 -1.92 20.33
N VAL A 158 1.49 -2.72 20.38
CA VAL A 158 0.23 -2.37 19.68
C VAL A 158 -0.48 -1.21 20.39
N PRO A 159 -0.71 -1.23 21.72
CA PRO A 159 -1.26 -0.06 22.42
C PRO A 159 -0.38 1.18 22.27
N GLU A 160 0.95 1.04 22.43
CA GLU A 160 1.91 2.14 22.23
C GLU A 160 1.74 2.77 20.83
N MET A 161 1.67 1.94 19.79
CA MET A 161 1.54 2.43 18.42
C MET A 161 0.20 3.13 18.16
N MET A 162 -0.91 2.59 18.69
CA MET A 162 -2.25 3.17 18.49
C MET A 162 -2.42 4.49 19.24
N GLU A 163 -1.95 4.57 20.48
CA GLU A 163 -2.05 5.76 21.33
C GLU A 163 -1.20 6.90 20.76
N ARG A 164 0.08 6.64 20.47
CA ARG A 164 1.00 7.66 19.96
C ARG A 164 0.64 8.11 18.55
N ALA A 165 0.03 7.23 17.75
CA ALA A 165 -0.47 7.60 16.43
C ALA A 165 -1.82 8.33 16.49
N GLU A 166 -2.45 8.46 17.66
CA GLU A 166 -3.77 9.09 17.82
C GLU A 166 -4.79 8.51 16.81
N VAL A 167 -4.84 7.19 16.70
CA VAL A 167 -5.76 6.47 15.80
C VAL A 167 -6.72 5.64 16.65
N ASN A 168 -8.02 5.73 16.36
CA ASN A 168 -9.02 4.90 17.02
C ASN A 168 -8.77 3.40 16.71
N PRO A 169 -8.46 2.55 17.71
CA PRO A 169 -8.23 1.11 17.49
C PRO A 169 -9.40 0.39 16.85
N GLN A 170 -10.63 0.88 17.06
CA GLN A 170 -11.87 0.31 16.54
C GLN A 170 -12.26 0.85 15.15
N ALA A 171 -11.52 1.82 14.60
CA ALA A 171 -11.74 2.24 13.22
C ALA A 171 -11.41 1.10 12.26
N ARG A 172 -12.17 0.97 11.17
CA ARG A 172 -11.87 0.05 10.08
C ARG A 172 -10.83 0.68 9.14
N PRO A 173 -9.99 -0.11 8.45
CA PRO A 173 -8.93 0.42 7.58
C PRO A 173 -9.40 1.45 6.53
N PHE A 174 -10.60 1.28 5.98
CA PHE A 174 -11.15 2.23 4.98
C PHE A 174 -11.70 3.53 5.58
N GLN A 175 -11.80 3.63 6.90
CA GLN A 175 -12.16 4.87 7.60
C GLN A 175 -10.94 5.75 7.85
N LEU A 176 -9.73 5.17 7.80
CA LEU A 176 -8.49 5.90 8.03
C LEU A 176 -8.11 6.79 6.83
N THR A 177 -7.78 8.02 7.15
CA THR A 177 -7.22 9.05 6.28
C THR A 177 -5.74 8.77 5.98
N VAL A 178 -5.19 9.39 4.92
CA VAL A 178 -3.76 9.24 4.60
C VAL A 178 -2.87 9.82 5.71
N PRO A 179 -3.20 10.98 6.34
CA PRO A 179 -2.46 11.45 7.51
C PRO A 179 -2.47 10.50 8.71
N GLU A 180 -3.58 9.82 9.01
CA GLU A 180 -3.64 8.80 10.08
C GLU A 180 -2.72 7.61 9.77
N PHE A 181 -2.70 7.14 8.52
CA PHE A 181 -1.68 6.19 8.07
C PHE A 181 -0.27 6.73 8.24
N GLY A 182 -0.07 8.03 7.99
CA GLY A 182 1.19 8.72 8.22
C GLY A 182 1.65 8.64 9.67
N ARG A 183 0.77 8.94 10.63
CA ARG A 183 1.09 8.85 12.07
C ARG A 183 1.44 7.41 12.47
N LEU A 184 0.69 6.42 12.00
CA LEU A 184 1.04 5.00 12.19
C LEU A 184 2.43 4.67 11.62
N CYS A 185 2.75 5.16 10.42
CA CYS A 185 4.06 4.90 9.81
C CYS A 185 5.21 5.56 10.60
N HIS A 186 5.03 6.78 11.12
CA HIS A 186 6.06 7.46 11.91
C HIS A 186 6.32 6.73 13.23
N VAL A 187 5.26 6.36 13.96
CA VAL A 187 5.43 5.60 15.21
C VAL A 187 6.07 4.24 14.95
N TYR A 188 5.67 3.55 13.87
CA TYR A 188 6.34 2.30 13.47
C TYR A 188 7.82 2.51 13.15
N ALA A 189 8.18 3.60 12.46
CA ALA A 189 9.57 3.95 12.13
C ALA A 189 10.43 4.14 13.39
N GLU A 190 9.88 4.76 14.43
CA GLU A 190 10.56 4.94 15.71
C GLU A 190 10.69 3.63 16.49
N ILE A 191 9.64 2.79 16.49
CA ILE A 191 9.68 1.46 17.12
C ILE A 191 10.79 0.61 16.49
N ILE A 192 10.92 0.58 15.16
CA ILE A 192 11.97 -0.21 14.50
C ILE A 192 13.37 0.39 14.66
N GLN A 193 13.51 1.69 14.97
CA GLN A 193 14.79 2.27 15.34
C GLN A 193 15.23 1.79 16.74
N ARG A 194 14.28 1.70 17.68
CA ARG A 194 14.51 1.16 19.04
C ARG A 194 14.73 -0.35 19.03
N GLU A 195 13.95 -1.07 18.22
CA GLU A 195 13.93 -2.54 18.15
C GLU A 195 14.05 -3.02 16.67
N PRO A 196 15.28 -3.04 16.09
CA PRO A 196 15.50 -3.33 14.67
C PRO A 196 15.00 -4.70 14.20
N THR A 197 14.83 -5.66 15.10
CA THR A 197 14.27 -6.99 14.82
C THR A 197 12.84 -6.90 14.27
N MET A 198 12.07 -5.90 14.70
CA MET A 198 10.68 -5.68 14.26
C MET A 198 10.57 -5.30 12.78
N ALA A 199 11.61 -4.71 12.19
CA ALA A 199 11.64 -4.38 10.76
C ALA A 199 11.61 -5.64 9.88
N ARG A 200 12.26 -6.72 10.33
CA ARG A 200 12.38 -7.99 9.57
C ARG A 200 11.20 -8.93 9.78
N TYR A 201 10.38 -8.71 10.80
CA TYR A 201 9.22 -9.56 11.07
C TYR A 201 8.23 -9.57 9.88
N ASN A 202 7.78 -10.78 9.53
CA ASN A 202 6.80 -11.05 8.49
C ASN A 202 5.75 -12.04 9.01
N ASN A 203 4.54 -11.54 9.26
CA ASN A 203 3.43 -12.33 9.81
C ASN A 203 3.02 -13.54 8.94
N ARG A 204 3.24 -13.49 7.62
CA ARG A 204 2.88 -14.60 6.71
C ARG A 204 3.81 -15.79 6.90
N GLN A 205 5.09 -15.54 7.13
CA GLN A 205 6.06 -16.61 7.40
C GLN A 205 5.88 -17.16 8.82
N ALA A 206 5.54 -16.29 9.78
CA ALA A 206 5.25 -16.71 11.15
C ALA A 206 4.02 -17.63 11.22
N LYS A 207 2.92 -17.29 10.54
CA LYS A 207 1.72 -18.14 10.51
C LYS A 207 1.97 -19.53 9.92
N VAL A 208 2.75 -19.64 8.85
CA VAL A 208 3.11 -20.95 8.26
C VAL A 208 3.95 -21.77 9.23
N LYS A 209 4.78 -21.11 10.05
CA LYS A 209 5.56 -21.79 11.07
C LYS A 209 4.69 -22.21 12.26
N ASP A 210 3.84 -21.31 12.77
CA ASP A 210 2.92 -21.63 13.86
C ASP A 210 1.95 -22.77 13.46
N GLU A 211 1.45 -22.79 12.21
CA GLU A 211 0.61 -23.87 11.68
C GLU A 211 1.38 -25.20 11.52
N ALA A 212 2.67 -25.16 11.17
CA ALA A 212 3.51 -26.36 11.07
C ALA A 212 3.91 -26.91 12.44
N ASP A 213 4.24 -26.02 13.38
CA ASP A 213 4.57 -26.38 14.77
C ASP A 213 3.31 -26.97 15.48
N ASP A 214 2.11 -26.42 15.21
CA ASP A 214 0.83 -26.97 15.71
C ASP A 214 0.51 -28.34 15.07
N GLU A 215 0.85 -28.58 13.80
CA GLU A 215 0.66 -29.87 13.12
C GLU A 215 1.64 -30.95 13.65
N GLU A 216 2.90 -30.59 13.94
CA GLU A 216 3.89 -31.48 14.55
C GLU A 216 3.52 -31.86 16.01
N GLU A 217 3.01 -30.91 16.81
CA GLU A 217 2.53 -31.21 18.18
C GLU A 217 1.30 -32.13 18.20
N VAL A 218 0.43 -32.06 17.18
CA VAL A 218 -0.74 -32.95 17.03
C VAL A 218 -0.33 -34.34 16.57
N GLU A 219 0.69 -34.48 15.72
CA GLU A 219 1.23 -35.79 15.32
C GLU A 219 1.98 -36.48 16.47
N ASP A 220 2.85 -35.79 17.21
CA ASP A 220 3.55 -36.36 18.37
C ASP A 220 2.57 -36.74 19.49
N GLY A 221 1.51 -35.95 19.72
CA GLY A 221 0.46 -36.27 20.68
C GLY A 221 -0.41 -37.48 20.29
N ALA A 222 -0.52 -37.80 18.99
CA ALA A 222 -1.28 -38.96 18.50
C ALA A 222 -0.48 -40.27 18.58
N VAL A 223 0.86 -40.21 18.58
CA VAL A 223 1.72 -41.40 18.76
C VAL A 223 1.69 -41.89 20.21
N ASP A 224 1.65 -40.96 21.18
CA ASP A 224 1.62 -41.28 22.62
C ASP A 224 0.31 -41.96 23.09
N ASP A 225 -0.80 -41.75 22.39
CA ASP A 225 -2.10 -42.39 22.69
C ASP A 225 -2.26 -43.81 22.09
N ILE A 226 -1.38 -44.21 21.17
CA ILE A 226 -1.41 -45.55 20.55
C ILE A 226 -0.60 -46.58 21.37
N GLU A 227 0.35 -46.14 22.22
CA GLU A 227 1.15 -47.03 23.09
C GLU A 227 0.50 -47.34 24.46
N ARG A 228 -0.75 -46.94 24.71
CA ARG A 228 -1.47 -47.16 25.99
C ARG A 228 -2.66 -48.13 25.94
N VAL A 229 -2.74 -49.01 24.93
CA VAL A 229 -3.73 -50.12 24.88
C VAL A 229 -3.07 -51.49 24.99
#